data_AF-A0A952LZW7-F1
#
_entry.id   AF-A0A952LZW7-F1
#
_cell.length_a   1.000
_cell.length_b   1.000
_cell.length_c   1.000
_cell.angle_alpha   90.00
_cell.angle_beta   90.00
_cell.angle_gamma   90.00
#
_symmetry.space_group_name_H-M   'P 1'
#
loop_
_entity.id
_entity.type
_entity.pdbx_description
1 polymer ?
#
loop_
_entity_poly.entity_id
_entity_poly.type
_entity_poly.pdbx_seq_one_letter_code
_entity_poly.pdbx_strand_id
1 'polypeptide(L)'
;MSNPVKLHEMRKLTDAERDELLRRTEDDLSAFLDNVDPIIEAVKLEGDEALARFAREFDKADVSASTIAVTTQEIDAAFDKLDPAMIETL
;
A
#
# COMPACT_ATOMS: atom_id res chain seq x y z
N MET A 1 -19.25 -12.69 -1.35
CA MET A 1 -19.95 -11.46 -1.79
C MET A 1 -19.97 -11.47 -3.31
N SER A 2 -21.13 -11.66 -3.95
CA SER A 2 -21.25 -11.49 -5.40
C SER A 2 -21.75 -10.06 -5.60
N ASN A 3 -20.86 -9.16 -6.00
CA ASN A 3 -21.28 -7.85 -6.48
C ASN A 3 -21.46 -8.00 -8.00
N PRO A 4 -22.70 -8.04 -8.51
CA PRO A 4 -22.91 -8.26 -9.94
C PRO A 4 -22.34 -7.08 -10.73
N VAL A 5 -21.60 -7.39 -11.80
CA VAL A 5 -21.09 -6.39 -12.74
C VAL A 5 -22.28 -5.60 -13.30
N LYS A 6 -22.24 -4.27 -13.22
CA LYS A 6 -23.25 -3.40 -13.79
C LYS A 6 -22.93 -3.11 -15.25
N LEU A 7 -23.86 -3.44 -16.15
CA LEU A 7 -23.76 -3.13 -17.57
C LEU A 7 -24.49 -1.80 -17.83
N HIS A 8 -23.82 -0.88 -18.51
CA HIS A 8 -24.36 0.43 -18.86
C HIS A 8 -24.42 0.61 -20.37
N GLU A 9 -25.53 1.12 -20.90
CA GLU A 9 -25.68 1.47 -22.30
C GLU A 9 -25.48 2.98 -22.50
N MET A 10 -24.32 3.40 -23.01
CA MET A 10 -23.93 4.81 -23.11
C MET A 10 -24.96 5.71 -23.79
N ARG A 11 -25.67 5.21 -24.82
CA ARG A 11 -26.68 5.98 -25.56
C ARG A 11 -27.93 6.33 -24.75
N LYS A 12 -28.20 5.59 -23.68
CA LYS A 12 -29.36 5.79 -22.80
C LYS A 12 -29.08 6.71 -21.61
N LEU A 13 -27.81 7.09 -21.40
CA LEU A 13 -27.38 7.92 -20.30
C LEU A 13 -27.42 9.40 -20.67
N THR A 14 -27.86 10.21 -19.73
CA THR A 14 -27.65 11.66 -19.70
C THR A 14 -26.18 11.99 -19.49
N ASP A 15 -25.78 13.24 -19.77
CA ASP A 15 -24.40 13.68 -19.56
C ASP A 15 -23.99 13.58 -18.08
N ALA A 16 -24.88 13.93 -17.15
CA ALA A 16 -24.63 13.80 -15.70
C ALA A 16 -24.40 12.34 -15.26
N GLU A 17 -25.15 11.39 -15.82
CA GLU A 17 -24.93 9.95 -15.53
C GLU A 17 -23.62 9.43 -16.13
N ARG A 18 -23.16 10.00 -17.25
CA ARG A 18 -21.85 9.67 -17.82
C ARG A 18 -20.72 10.23 -16.97
N ASP A 19 -20.84 11.47 -16.51
CA ASP A 19 -19.87 12.09 -15.62
C ASP A 19 -19.71 11.29 -14.32
N GLU A 20 -20.81 10.75 -13.79
CA GLU A 20 -20.79 9.88 -12.62
C GLU A 20 -20.06 8.55 -12.87
N LEU A 21 -20.18 7.94 -14.06
CA LEU A 21 -19.41 6.74 -14.40
C LEU A 21 -17.90 7.00 -14.54
N LEU A 22 -17.51 8.25 -14.77
CA LEU A 22 -16.10 8.65 -14.90
C LEU A 22 -15.48 9.04 -13.55
N ARG A 23 -16.29 9.20 -12.50
CA ARG A 23 -15.78 9.43 -11.16
C ARG A 23 -15.01 8.23 -10.66
N ARG A 24 -13.87 8.50 -10.04
CA ARG A 24 -13.14 7.51 -9.27
C ARG A 24 -13.44 7.76 -7.81
N THR A 25 -13.67 6.68 -7.06
CA THR A 25 -13.79 6.72 -5.59
C THR A 25 -12.57 7.33 -4.90
N GLU A 26 -11.47 7.52 -5.63
CA GLU A 26 -10.20 8.12 -5.20
C GLU A 26 -10.13 9.64 -5.43
N ASP A 27 -11.17 10.28 -5.98
CA ASP A 27 -11.14 11.71 -6.32
C ASP A 27 -11.18 12.63 -5.07
N ASP A 28 -11.57 12.10 -3.90
CA ASP A 28 -11.52 12.78 -2.61
C ASP A 28 -10.65 12.03 -1.61
N LEU A 29 -9.45 12.56 -1.37
CA LEU A 29 -8.47 11.99 -0.45
C LEU A 29 -8.53 12.58 0.96
N SER A 30 -9.43 13.53 1.24
CA SER A 30 -9.45 14.28 2.50
C SER A 30 -9.48 13.38 3.74
N ALA A 31 -10.33 12.35 3.72
CA ALA A 31 -10.44 11.37 4.81
C ALA A 31 -9.16 10.54 5.05
N PHE A 32 -8.31 10.39 4.03
CA PHE A 32 -7.02 9.71 4.18
C PHE A 32 -5.95 10.65 4.74
N LEU A 33 -5.97 11.92 4.35
CA LEU A 33 -5.00 12.92 4.80
C LEU A 33 -5.02 13.07 6.32
N ASP A 34 -6.21 13.17 6.93
CA ASP A 34 -6.37 13.27 8.39
C ASP A 34 -5.68 12.13 9.17
N ASN A 35 -5.61 10.94 8.56
CA ASN A 35 -4.99 9.75 9.17
C ASN A 35 -3.49 9.63 8.83
N VAL A 36 -3.04 10.20 7.71
CA VAL A 36 -1.65 10.13 7.25
C VAL A 36 -0.80 11.24 7.87
N ASP A 37 -1.37 12.42 8.12
CA ASP A 37 -0.67 13.56 8.71
C ASP A 37 0.07 13.22 10.03
N PRO A 38 -0.55 12.49 10.99
CA PRO A 38 0.16 12.07 12.21
C PRO A 38 1.34 11.14 11.96
N ILE A 39 1.29 10.30 10.92
CA ILE A 39 2.37 9.39 10.55
C ILE A 39 3.56 10.19 10.02
N ILE A 40 3.29 11.14 9.11
CA ILE A 40 4.31 12.02 8.53
C ILE A 40 5.01 12.84 9.61
N GLU A 41 4.24 13.49 10.49
CA GLU A 41 4.82 14.32 11.55
C GLU A 41 5.60 13.49 12.58
N ALA A 42 5.12 12.29 12.92
CA ALA A 42 5.87 11.38 13.79
C ALA A 42 7.22 10.97 13.17
N VAL A 43 7.26 10.59 11.89
CA VAL A 43 8.53 10.24 11.22
C VAL A 43 9.47 11.44 11.12
N LYS A 44 8.94 12.64 10.86
CA LYS A 44 9.74 13.86 10.79
C LYS A 44 10.37 14.24 12.14
N LEU A 45 9.68 14.01 13.24
CA LEU A 45 10.14 14.35 14.59
C LEU A 45 10.99 13.24 15.23
N GLU A 46 10.67 11.98 14.97
CA GLU A 46 11.21 10.81 15.68
C GLU A 46 12.07 9.89 14.80
N GLY A 47 12.05 10.06 13.48
CA GLY A 47 12.85 9.29 12.53
C GLY A 47 12.55 7.79 12.56
N ASP A 48 13.62 6.99 12.59
CA ASP A 48 13.56 5.52 12.50
C ASP A 48 12.79 4.86 13.66
N GLU A 49 12.68 5.53 14.81
CA GLU A 49 11.86 5.04 15.92
C GLU A 49 10.36 5.04 15.58
N ALA A 50 9.89 6.07 14.89
CA ALA A 50 8.51 6.10 14.39
C ALA A 50 8.30 5.04 13.30
N LEU A 51 9.26 4.88 12.39
CA LEU A 51 9.19 3.85 11.35
C LEU A 51 9.08 2.45 11.95
N ALA A 52 9.96 2.12 12.90
CA ALA A 52 9.94 0.83 13.58
C ALA A 52 8.65 0.59 14.37
N ARG A 53 8.11 1.64 15.02
CA ARG A 53 6.81 1.57 15.71
C ARG A 53 5.68 1.26 14.72
N PHE A 54 5.59 1.98 13.61
CA PHE A 54 4.52 1.78 12.64
C PHE A 54 4.63 0.44 11.91
N ALA A 55 5.83 -0.07 11.64
CA ALA A 55 6.03 -1.43 11.11
C ALA A 55 5.49 -2.51 12.08
N ARG A 56 5.72 -2.34 13.39
CA ARG A 56 5.13 -3.24 14.41
C ARG A 56 3.61 -3.08 14.51
N GLU A 57 3.09 -1.88 14.34
CA GLU A 57 1.67 -1.59 14.48
C GLU A 57 0.85 -2.10 13.29
N PHE A 58 1.25 -1.77 12.06
CA PHE A 58 0.48 -2.05 10.85
C PHE A 58 0.83 -3.41 10.24
N ASP A 59 2.13 -3.69 10.07
CA ASP A 59 2.60 -4.90 9.40
C ASP A 59 2.78 -6.08 10.36
N LYS A 60 2.76 -5.80 11.67
CA LYS A 60 3.11 -6.75 12.74
C LYS A 60 4.53 -7.31 12.59
N ALA A 61 5.41 -6.56 11.94
CA ALA A 61 6.80 -6.94 11.73
C ALA A 61 7.65 -6.60 12.96
N ASP A 62 8.49 -7.53 13.40
CA ASP A 62 9.41 -7.33 14.52
C ASP A 62 10.67 -6.61 14.04
N VAL A 63 10.56 -5.29 13.85
CA VAL A 63 11.65 -4.43 13.38
C VAL A 63 11.94 -3.38 14.45
N SER A 64 13.22 -3.07 14.64
CA SER A 64 13.71 -1.97 15.49
C SER A 64 14.32 -0.86 14.62
N ALA A 65 14.55 0.33 15.19
CA ALA A 65 15.14 1.45 14.47
C ALA A 65 16.51 1.12 13.83
N SER A 66 17.29 0.22 14.45
CA SER A 66 18.60 -0.20 13.94
C SER A 66 18.56 -1.37 12.95
N THR A 67 17.40 -2.00 12.75
CA THR A 67 17.25 -3.21 11.92
C THR A 67 16.26 -3.01 10.77
N ILE A 68 16.00 -1.76 10.39
CA ILE A 68 15.15 -1.42 9.23
C ILE A 68 15.82 -1.89 7.93
N ALA A 69 17.13 -1.68 7.82
CA ALA A 69 17.91 -2.12 6.66
C ALA A 69 18.23 -3.62 6.76
N VAL A 70 17.85 -4.38 5.73
CA VAL A 70 18.22 -5.79 5.60
C VAL A 70 19.73 -5.95 5.39
N THR A 71 20.27 -7.02 5.95
CA THR A 71 21.69 -7.38 5.80
C THR A 71 21.91 -8.22 4.54
N THR A 72 23.14 -8.22 4.01
CA THR A 72 23.53 -9.12 2.91
C THR A 72 23.29 -10.59 3.25
N GLN A 73 23.51 -10.97 4.50
CA GLN A 73 23.31 -12.34 4.97
C GLN A 73 21.84 -12.76 4.90
N GLU A 74 20.91 -11.86 5.25
CA GLU A 74 19.47 -12.13 5.13
C GLU A 74 19.03 -12.24 3.68
N ILE A 75 19.62 -11.44 2.79
CA ILE A 75 19.38 -11.52 1.34
C ILE A 75 19.86 -12.88 0.82
N ASP A 76 21.11 -13.26 1.09
CA ASP A 76 21.69 -14.54 0.64
C ASP A 76 20.84 -15.72 1.16
N ALA A 77 20.48 -15.71 2.44
CA ALA A 77 19.64 -16.73 3.05
C ALA A 77 18.21 -16.79 2.48
N ALA A 78 17.70 -15.69 1.93
CA ALA A 78 16.44 -15.67 1.21
C ALA A 78 16.58 -16.30 -0.19
N PHE A 79 17.65 -15.98 -0.92
CA PHE A 79 17.95 -16.56 -2.22
C PHE A 79 18.19 -18.08 -2.15
N ASP A 80 18.89 -18.55 -1.12
CA ASP A 80 19.12 -19.99 -0.89
C ASP A 80 17.83 -20.81 -0.71
N LYS A 81 16.72 -20.15 -0.36
CA LYS A 81 15.40 -20.78 -0.17
C LYS A 81 14.53 -20.76 -1.42
N LEU A 82 14.94 -20.04 -2.47
CA LEU A 82 14.18 -19.93 -3.71
C LEU A 82 14.53 -21.07 -4.67
N ASP A 83 13.55 -21.50 -5.46
CA ASP A 83 13.78 -22.40 -6.58
C ASP A 83 14.63 -21.67 -7.65
N PRO A 84 15.75 -22.25 -8.13
CA PRO A 84 16.54 -21.66 -9.21
C PRO A 84 15.71 -21.26 -10.44
N ALA A 85 14.66 -22.02 -10.78
CA ALA A 85 13.77 -21.69 -11.89
C ALA A 85 12.96 -20.40 -11.66
N MET A 86 12.60 -20.11 -10.40
CA MET A 86 11.95 -18.85 -10.03
C MET A 86 12.91 -17.67 -10.18
N ILE A 87 14.18 -17.85 -9.82
CA ILE A 87 15.23 -16.83 -9.97
C ILE A 87 15.47 -16.52 -11.45
N GLU A 88 15.48 -17.54 -12.31
CA GLU A 88 15.64 -17.36 -13.76
C GLU A 88 14.46 -16.61 -14.41
N THR A 89 13.27 -16.65 -13.80
CA THR A 89 12.04 -16.08 -14.37
C THR A 89 11.85 -14.59 -14.05
N LEU A 90 12.32 -14.11 -12.89
CA LEU A 90 12.16 -12.73 -12.41
C LEU A 90 13.15 -11.75 -13.06
#